data_AF-A0A6L5WZV7-F1
#
_entry.id   AF-A0A6L5WZV7-F1
#
_cell.length_a   1.000
_cell.length_b   1.000
_cell.length_c   1.000
_cell.angle_alpha   90.00
_cell.angle_beta   90.00
_cell.angle_gamma   90.00
#
_symmetry.space_group_name_H-M   'P 1'
#
loop_
_entity.id
_entity.type
_entity.pdbx_description
1 polymer ?
#
loop_
_entity_poly.entity_id
_entity_poly.type
_entity_poly.pdbx_seq_one_letter_code
_entity_poly.pdbx_strand_id
1 'polypeptide(L)'
;MVKTPRRVFMTGFRYRGKIAEGFFLLLLFLLIFSIRPQAAPSGYLLPQSSYAYITQEEVSGWPSQALCYARNEIYARNGKMFESEELQAYFSAQYWYHGVYAPDQFSDSMLNAYETANVQTLLDIEKSQGEYVLDQPGYSFDTLTPYAEKGEQATESLADSFTVDPNSYIFTDSSARVLTGQEISQLSLQELCYARYEIYARHGYIFSSTELSDYFNAKNWYWGTVDASAFSPSLLNYVEIQNIDSLQAQEQAQGGYATDQPGYSYSAVRSFPAQAAATVSESDYIFYDSALRYLTDADVSGMSLQQLCYARNEIYARRGYIFQSSELREYFGSKPWYSPTLPADSFSESVFNEFEAANIALLKQHEYAINPNGYQLY
;
A
#
# COMPACT_ATOMS: atom_id res chain seq x y z
N MET A 1 19.15 58.02 73.22
CA MET A 1 19.79 56.80 72.69
C MET A 1 18.75 56.01 71.92
N VAL A 2 19.17 55.23 70.93
CA VAL A 2 18.39 54.43 69.95
C VAL A 2 18.06 55.19 68.65
N LYS A 3 18.78 54.79 67.60
CA LYS A 3 18.74 55.30 66.22
C LYS A 3 17.57 54.69 65.46
N THR A 4 16.82 55.52 64.75
CA THR A 4 15.77 55.16 63.78
C THR A 4 16.39 54.96 62.38
N PRO A 5 16.07 53.88 61.64
CA PRO A 5 16.56 53.70 60.28
C PRO A 5 15.57 54.16 59.20
N ARG A 6 16.14 54.56 58.06
CA ARG A 6 15.54 55.13 56.84
C ARG A 6 14.59 54.15 56.13
N ARG A 7 13.49 54.68 55.58
CA ARG A 7 12.64 54.04 54.54
C ARG A 7 13.18 54.38 53.14
N VAL A 8 13.39 53.36 52.31
CA VAL A 8 13.40 53.45 50.84
C VAL A 8 12.50 52.32 50.35
N PHE A 9 11.52 52.65 49.51
CA PHE A 9 10.51 51.74 48.98
C PHE A 9 11.14 50.73 47.99
N MET A 10 10.83 49.44 48.20
CA MET A 10 11.22 48.32 47.35
C MET A 10 10.32 48.20 46.12
N THR A 11 10.95 48.17 44.95
CA THR A 11 10.48 47.49 43.73
C THR A 11 10.88 46.02 43.79
N GLY A 12 10.04 45.13 43.25
CA GLY A 12 10.38 43.70 43.10
C GLY A 12 9.17 42.78 43.10
N PHE A 13 8.44 42.77 41.98
CA PHE A 13 7.41 41.77 41.68
C PHE A 13 8.03 40.37 41.62
N ARG A 14 7.56 39.44 42.45
CA ARG A 14 7.78 38.00 42.30
C ARG A 14 6.56 37.38 41.63
N TYR A 15 6.71 36.84 40.43
CA TYR A 15 5.80 35.82 39.90
C TYR A 15 6.57 34.50 39.80
N ARG A 16 6.16 33.54 40.64
CA ARG A 16 6.43 32.11 40.50
C ARG A 16 5.14 31.49 39.98
N GLY A 17 5.18 30.72 38.89
CA GLY A 17 4.01 29.95 38.46
C GLY A 17 4.10 29.37 37.05
N LYS A 18 4.82 28.25 36.95
CA LYS A 18 4.63 27.08 36.07
C LYS A 18 4.17 27.26 34.61
N ILE A 19 5.06 26.76 33.76
CA ILE A 19 4.94 26.34 32.37
C ILE A 19 3.75 25.38 32.17
N ALA A 20 2.91 25.65 31.17
CA ALA A 20 2.13 24.65 30.44
C ALA A 20 1.72 25.23 29.08
N GLU A 21 1.90 24.40 28.06
CA GLU A 21 1.76 24.67 26.63
C GLU A 21 0.31 24.97 26.21
N GLY A 22 0.17 25.71 25.11
CA GLY A 22 -1.12 26.03 24.52
C GLY A 22 -0.94 26.70 23.16
N PHE A 23 -0.76 25.87 22.13
CA PHE A 23 -0.79 26.25 20.72
C PHE A 23 -2.18 26.78 20.35
N PHE A 24 -2.27 28.07 20.06
CA PHE A 24 -3.40 28.65 19.33
C PHE A 24 -2.96 29.95 18.68
N LEU A 25 -2.80 29.99 17.36
CA LEU A 25 -2.98 31.16 16.49
C LEU A 25 -2.73 30.67 15.05
N LEU A 26 -3.76 30.48 14.22
CA LEU A 26 -4.61 31.46 13.53
C LEU A 26 -4.22 31.44 12.04
N LEU A 27 -5.06 30.77 11.24
CA LEU A 27 -5.06 30.82 9.78
C LEU A 27 -5.03 32.29 9.31
N LEU A 28 -3.89 32.72 8.78
CA LEU A 28 -3.79 33.94 8.01
C LEU A 28 -3.61 33.54 6.53
N PHE A 29 -4.71 33.60 5.79
CA PHE A 29 -4.72 33.60 4.33
C PHE A 29 -3.86 34.76 3.83
N LEU A 30 -2.65 34.46 3.36
CA LEU A 30 -1.89 35.34 2.48
C LEU A 30 -2.02 34.76 1.06
N LEU A 31 -2.77 35.50 0.24
CA LEU A 31 -2.77 35.42 -1.22
C LEU A 31 -1.33 35.56 -1.74
N ILE A 32 -0.64 34.44 -1.87
CA ILE A 32 0.52 34.30 -2.73
C ILE A 32 0.00 33.50 -3.92
N PHE A 33 0.19 34.04 -5.13
CA PHE A 33 -0.16 33.38 -6.39
C PHE A 33 0.23 31.91 -6.31
N SER A 34 -0.76 31.01 -6.23
CA SER A 34 -0.54 29.58 -6.42
C SER A 34 -0.08 29.41 -7.87
N ILE A 35 1.23 29.41 -8.09
CA ILE A 35 1.81 28.77 -9.25
C ILE A 35 1.41 27.31 -9.08
N ARG A 36 0.36 26.89 -9.80
CA ARG A 36 0.06 25.47 -9.95
C ARG A 36 1.35 24.83 -10.48
N PRO A 37 1.87 23.76 -9.88
CA PRO A 37 2.97 23.03 -10.50
C PRO A 37 2.54 22.67 -11.92
N GLN A 38 3.37 23.08 -12.89
CA GLN A 38 3.21 22.80 -14.30
C GLN A 38 3.24 21.27 -14.49
N ALA A 39 2.54 20.74 -15.51
CA ALA A 39 2.40 19.29 -15.68
C ALA A 39 3.76 18.60 -15.80
N ALA A 40 4.01 17.57 -14.97
CA ALA A 40 5.23 16.77 -15.05
C ALA A 40 5.29 16.01 -16.40
N PRO A 41 6.48 15.83 -17.00
CA PRO A 41 6.63 14.91 -18.11
C PRO A 41 6.28 13.48 -17.65
N SER A 42 5.60 12.73 -18.51
CA SER A 42 5.15 11.36 -18.25
C SER A 42 6.19 10.36 -18.72
N GLY A 43 6.47 9.32 -17.94
CA GLY A 43 7.33 8.20 -18.35
C GLY A 43 8.40 7.85 -17.33
N TYR A 44 9.37 7.06 -17.75
CA TYR A 44 10.55 6.72 -16.95
C TYR A 44 11.73 7.60 -17.38
N LEU A 45 12.52 8.09 -16.43
CA LEU A 45 13.80 8.75 -16.67
C LEU A 45 14.89 7.73 -16.99
N LEU A 46 14.94 6.63 -16.23
CA LEU A 46 15.89 5.53 -16.41
C LEU A 46 15.13 4.20 -16.37
N PRO A 47 14.41 3.81 -17.45
CA PRO A 47 13.59 2.59 -17.47
C PRO A 47 14.37 1.33 -17.10
N GLN A 48 15.67 1.29 -17.42
CA GLN A 48 16.58 0.19 -17.14
C GLN A 48 17.12 0.12 -15.70
N SER A 49 16.91 1.16 -14.89
CA SER A 49 17.47 1.28 -13.53
C SER A 49 17.07 0.15 -12.56
N SER A 50 16.03 -0.61 -12.91
CA SER A 50 15.57 -1.78 -12.14
C SER A 50 16.28 -3.09 -12.47
N TYR A 51 16.99 -3.19 -13.61
CA TYR A 51 17.57 -4.45 -14.12
C TYR A 51 18.97 -4.34 -14.74
N ALA A 52 19.51 -3.13 -14.89
CA ALA A 52 20.84 -2.89 -15.40
C ALA A 52 21.57 -1.87 -14.54
N TYR A 53 22.89 -2.01 -14.43
CA TYR A 53 23.70 -1.00 -13.75
C TYR A 53 23.75 0.28 -14.56
N ILE A 54 23.41 1.40 -13.93
CA ILE A 54 23.59 2.74 -14.48
C ILE A 54 25.06 3.09 -14.36
N THR A 55 25.66 3.52 -15.48
CA THR A 55 27.06 3.95 -15.48
C THR A 55 27.18 5.46 -15.37
N GLN A 56 28.34 5.92 -14.87
CA GLN A 56 28.69 7.33 -14.83
C GLN A 56 28.54 8.01 -16.19
N GLU A 57 28.93 7.31 -17.26
CA GLU A 57 28.90 7.81 -18.63
C GLU A 57 27.47 8.02 -19.14
N GLU A 58 26.54 7.13 -18.78
CA GLU A 58 25.13 7.19 -19.24
C GLU A 58 24.41 8.44 -18.74
N VAL A 59 24.68 8.81 -17.48
CA VAL A 59 24.10 10.01 -16.83
C VAL A 59 25.09 11.17 -16.78
N SER A 60 26.19 11.09 -17.52
CA SER A 60 27.18 12.16 -17.58
C SER A 60 26.55 13.45 -18.13
N GLY A 61 26.68 14.53 -17.38
CA GLY A 61 26.11 15.84 -17.73
C GLY A 61 24.63 16.00 -17.38
N TRP A 62 24.00 15.00 -16.74
CA TRP A 62 22.67 15.20 -16.15
C TRP A 62 22.77 16.18 -14.98
N PRO A 63 21.85 17.16 -14.86
CA PRO A 63 21.80 18.09 -13.75
C PRO A 63 21.40 17.35 -12.47
N SER A 64 21.79 17.90 -11.31
CA SER A 64 21.49 17.30 -10.01
C SER A 64 19.98 17.04 -9.78
N GLN A 65 19.10 17.89 -10.32
CA GLN A 65 17.65 17.65 -10.29
C GLN A 65 17.28 16.33 -10.99
N ALA A 66 17.76 16.10 -12.22
CA ALA A 66 17.44 14.88 -12.97
C ALA A 66 18.02 13.63 -12.29
N LEU A 67 19.22 13.72 -11.71
CA LEU A 67 19.83 12.64 -10.94
C LEU A 67 19.02 12.32 -9.67
N CYS A 68 18.59 13.34 -8.93
CA CYS A 68 17.74 13.19 -7.75
C CYS A 68 16.41 12.50 -8.12
N TYR A 69 15.77 12.92 -9.20
CA TYR A 69 14.50 12.32 -9.62
C TYR A 69 14.68 10.89 -10.15
N ALA A 70 15.73 10.62 -10.92
CA ALA A 70 16.03 9.27 -11.40
C ALA A 70 16.39 8.31 -10.25
N ARG A 71 17.09 8.79 -9.22
CA ARG A 71 17.34 8.05 -7.98
C ARG A 71 16.03 7.76 -7.26
N ASN A 72 15.14 8.75 -7.17
CA ASN A 72 13.85 8.58 -6.50
C ASN A 72 12.82 7.78 -7.32
N GLU A 73 12.98 7.69 -8.64
CA GLU A 73 12.18 6.82 -9.50
C GLU A 73 12.34 5.35 -9.07
N ILE A 74 13.55 4.93 -8.71
CA ILE A 74 13.81 3.57 -8.21
C ILE A 74 12.98 3.29 -6.95
N TYR A 75 12.93 4.22 -6.01
CA TYR A 75 12.08 4.08 -4.82
C TYR A 75 10.58 4.14 -5.15
N ALA A 76 10.18 5.05 -6.05
CA ALA A 76 8.80 5.23 -6.47
C ALA A 76 8.23 3.97 -7.16
N ARG A 77 9.05 3.29 -7.97
CA ARG A 77 8.71 2.00 -8.61
C ARG A 77 8.46 0.90 -7.59
N ASN A 78 9.11 0.98 -6.44
CA ASN A 78 8.91 0.09 -5.29
C ASN A 78 7.84 0.63 -4.32
N GLY A 79 7.01 1.60 -4.75
CA GLY A 79 5.85 2.07 -4.00
C GLY A 79 6.15 3.06 -2.87
N LYS A 80 7.36 3.63 -2.80
CA LYS A 80 7.69 4.63 -1.78
C LYS A 80 6.91 5.93 -1.96
N MET A 81 6.20 6.39 -0.92
CA MET A 81 5.68 7.76 -0.82
C MET A 81 6.77 8.75 -0.38
N PHE A 82 6.56 10.04 -0.65
CA PHE A 82 7.55 11.08 -0.41
C PHE A 82 7.00 12.17 0.52
N GLU A 83 7.78 12.54 1.54
CA GLU A 83 7.52 13.71 2.38
C GLU A 83 7.68 15.03 1.60
N SER A 84 8.57 15.03 0.59
CA SER A 84 8.77 16.18 -0.29
C SER A 84 7.54 16.37 -1.17
N GLU A 85 6.90 17.53 -1.08
CA GLU A 85 5.76 17.91 -1.90
C GLU A 85 6.14 17.88 -3.40
N GLU A 86 7.36 18.30 -3.73
CA GLU A 86 7.91 18.28 -5.08
C GLU A 86 7.97 16.86 -5.66
N LEU A 87 8.63 15.92 -4.97
CA LEU A 87 8.72 14.52 -5.44
C LEU A 87 7.36 13.85 -5.45
N GLN A 88 6.55 14.05 -4.41
CA GLN A 88 5.23 13.46 -4.33
C GLN A 88 4.35 13.95 -5.50
N ALA A 89 4.39 15.25 -5.83
CA ALA A 89 3.66 15.81 -6.96
C ALA A 89 4.17 15.25 -8.30
N TYR A 90 5.47 15.11 -8.49
CA TYR A 90 6.05 14.55 -9.71
C TYR A 90 5.62 13.10 -9.93
N PHE A 91 5.79 12.23 -8.92
CA PHE A 91 5.48 10.81 -9.05
C PHE A 91 3.97 10.55 -9.08
N SER A 92 3.16 11.29 -8.35
CA SER A 92 1.68 11.17 -8.43
C SER A 92 1.12 11.51 -9.82
N ALA A 93 1.88 12.22 -10.65
CA ALA A 93 1.52 12.49 -12.04
C ALA A 93 1.90 11.36 -13.00
N GLN A 94 2.70 10.37 -12.57
CA GLN A 94 3.14 9.26 -13.39
C GLN A 94 2.10 8.14 -13.40
N TYR A 95 1.76 7.63 -14.59
CA TYR A 95 0.76 6.58 -14.75
C TYR A 95 1.15 5.25 -14.08
N TRP A 96 2.45 5.01 -13.91
CA TRP A 96 3.01 3.77 -13.35
C TRP A 96 3.20 3.83 -11.83
N TYR A 97 3.13 5.01 -11.23
CA TYR A 97 3.41 5.18 -9.81
C TYR A 97 2.20 4.83 -8.95
N HIS A 98 2.43 4.01 -7.94
CA HIS A 98 1.44 3.67 -6.93
C HIS A 98 2.11 3.75 -5.55
N GLY A 99 1.92 4.86 -4.83
CA GLY A 99 2.47 5.04 -3.49
C GLY A 99 1.75 4.15 -2.47
N VAL A 100 2.50 3.25 -1.83
CA VAL A 100 2.01 2.26 -0.85
C VAL A 100 2.68 2.48 0.51
N TYR A 101 3.99 2.72 0.52
CA TYR A 101 4.77 2.83 1.74
C TYR A 101 4.90 4.28 2.17
N ALA A 102 4.42 4.60 3.38
CA ALA A 102 4.78 5.86 4.00
C ALA A 102 6.32 5.97 4.11
N PRO A 103 6.88 7.19 4.14
CA PRO A 103 8.32 7.38 4.12
C PRO A 103 9.10 6.62 5.21
N ASP A 104 8.49 6.38 6.36
CA ASP A 104 9.02 5.63 7.49
C ASP A 104 8.80 4.10 7.41
N GLN A 105 7.95 3.64 6.49
CA GLN A 105 7.65 2.23 6.25
C GLN A 105 8.50 1.63 5.12
N PHE A 106 9.01 2.46 4.22
CA PHE A 106 9.88 2.00 3.13
C PHE A 106 11.29 1.69 3.66
N SER A 107 11.85 0.54 3.27
CA SER A 107 13.20 0.12 3.64
C SER A 107 14.05 -0.13 2.40
N ASP A 108 15.31 0.30 2.41
CA ASP A 108 16.28 0.01 1.33
C ASP A 108 16.48 -1.51 1.11
N SER A 109 16.14 -2.34 2.10
CA SER A 109 16.13 -3.80 1.94
C SER A 109 15.10 -4.31 0.93
N MET A 110 14.14 -3.48 0.52
CA MET A 110 13.16 -3.77 -0.52
C MET A 110 13.75 -3.62 -1.94
N LEU A 111 14.92 -2.99 -2.07
CA LEU A 111 15.58 -2.80 -3.36
C LEU A 111 16.40 -4.03 -3.76
N ASN A 112 16.42 -4.31 -5.06
CA ASN A 112 17.29 -5.35 -5.59
C ASN A 112 18.76 -4.88 -5.73
N ALA A 113 19.65 -5.78 -6.16
CA ALA A 113 21.08 -5.50 -6.28
C ALA A 113 21.43 -4.41 -7.32
N TYR A 114 20.68 -4.31 -8.42
CA TYR A 114 20.85 -3.25 -9.42
C TYR A 114 20.37 -1.92 -8.85
N GLU A 115 19.15 -1.90 -8.32
CA GLU A 115 18.53 -0.71 -7.74
C GLU A 115 19.37 -0.13 -6.61
N THR A 116 19.85 -0.97 -5.69
CA THR A 116 20.76 -0.57 -4.61
C THR A 116 22.05 0.07 -5.14
N ALA A 117 22.68 -0.56 -6.14
CA ALA A 117 23.90 -0.03 -6.75
C ALA A 117 23.63 1.28 -7.52
N ASN A 118 22.51 1.35 -8.22
CA ASN A 118 22.13 2.50 -9.05
C ASN A 118 21.76 3.71 -8.20
N VAL A 119 21.04 3.51 -7.10
CA VAL A 119 20.78 4.56 -6.10
C VAL A 119 22.09 5.15 -5.62
N GLN A 120 23.06 4.31 -5.27
CA GLN A 120 24.36 4.76 -4.79
C GLN A 120 25.14 5.51 -5.87
N THR A 121 25.21 4.97 -7.09
CA THR A 121 25.86 5.63 -8.23
C THR A 121 25.24 7.00 -8.49
N LEU A 122 23.91 7.09 -8.58
CA LEU A 122 23.21 8.35 -8.84
C LEU A 122 23.45 9.37 -7.72
N LEU A 123 23.40 8.94 -6.46
CA LEU A 123 23.68 9.78 -5.30
C LEU A 123 25.12 10.32 -5.31
N ASP A 124 26.11 9.50 -5.65
CA ASP A 124 27.52 9.90 -5.68
C ASP A 124 27.77 10.94 -6.78
N ILE A 125 27.15 10.76 -7.94
CA ILE A 125 27.22 11.72 -9.04
C ILE A 125 26.54 13.03 -8.66
N GLU A 126 25.36 12.97 -8.07
CA GLU A 126 24.63 14.13 -7.60
C GLU A 126 25.45 14.94 -6.58
N LYS A 127 26.03 14.26 -5.59
CA LYS A 127 26.92 14.87 -4.58
C LYS A 127 28.16 15.51 -5.19
N SER A 128 28.72 14.92 -6.25
CA SER A 128 29.89 15.49 -6.94
C SER A 128 29.60 16.82 -7.63
N GLN A 129 28.32 17.10 -7.94
CA GLN A 129 27.86 18.31 -8.62
C GLN A 129 27.16 19.31 -7.69
N GLY A 130 26.99 18.98 -6.41
CA GLY A 130 26.14 19.69 -5.47
C GLY A 130 24.75 19.05 -5.43
N GLU A 131 24.45 18.41 -4.30
CA GLU A 131 23.20 17.68 -4.07
C GLU A 131 21.99 18.57 -4.32
N TYR A 132 20.96 18.02 -4.99
CA TYR A 132 19.77 18.78 -5.30
C TYR A 132 18.96 19.01 -4.03
N VAL A 133 18.61 20.27 -3.79
CA VAL A 133 17.78 20.64 -2.64
C VAL A 133 16.32 20.65 -3.10
N LEU A 134 15.52 19.74 -2.55
CA LEU A 134 14.10 19.63 -2.82
C LEU A 134 13.29 20.79 -2.20
N ASP A 135 12.07 20.96 -2.71
CA ASP A 135 11.04 21.87 -2.22
C ASP A 135 11.49 23.34 -2.20
N GLN A 136 12.39 23.71 -3.12
CA GLN A 136 12.84 25.08 -3.28
C GLN A 136 11.81 25.93 -4.04
N PRO A 137 11.56 27.19 -3.64
CA PRO A 137 10.68 28.07 -4.38
C PRO A 137 11.11 28.22 -5.85
N GLY A 138 10.21 27.89 -6.78
CA GLY A 138 10.45 28.02 -8.22
C GLY A 138 11.08 26.80 -8.90
N TYR A 139 11.06 25.61 -8.27
CA TYR A 139 11.32 24.37 -8.99
C TYR A 139 10.34 24.21 -10.19
N SER A 140 10.79 23.53 -11.24
CA SER A 140 9.97 23.21 -12.41
C SER A 140 10.29 21.81 -12.89
N PHE A 141 9.26 21.09 -13.37
CA PHE A 141 9.42 19.78 -13.98
C PHE A 141 9.81 19.85 -15.46
N ASP A 142 9.70 21.01 -16.11
CA ASP A 142 10.06 21.18 -17.55
C ASP A 142 11.53 20.85 -17.82
N THR A 143 12.38 21.03 -16.81
CA THR A 143 13.81 20.68 -16.87
C THR A 143 14.04 19.18 -17.02
N LEU A 144 13.04 18.35 -16.70
CA LEU A 144 13.10 16.89 -16.77
C LEU A 144 12.68 16.35 -18.13
N THR A 145 11.98 17.15 -18.95
CA THR A 145 11.42 16.72 -20.24
C THR A 145 12.44 16.05 -21.17
N PRO A 146 13.67 16.59 -21.38
CA PRO A 146 14.64 15.94 -22.27
C PRO A 146 15.06 14.54 -21.80
N TYR A 147 15.04 14.30 -20.48
CA TYR A 147 15.43 13.02 -19.88
C TYR A 147 14.27 12.03 -19.95
N ALA A 148 13.05 12.49 -19.70
CA ALA A 148 11.84 11.68 -19.87
C ALA A 148 11.64 11.29 -21.35
N GLU A 149 11.82 12.21 -22.30
CA GLU A 149 11.76 11.91 -23.74
C GLU A 149 12.83 10.89 -24.16
N LYS A 150 14.07 11.02 -23.63
CA LYS A 150 15.13 10.05 -23.89
C LYS A 150 14.79 8.68 -23.29
N GLY A 151 14.22 8.65 -22.08
CA GLY A 151 13.74 7.44 -21.44
C GLY A 151 12.56 6.81 -22.18
N GLU A 152 11.64 7.61 -22.72
CA GLU A 152 10.54 7.18 -23.57
C GLU A 152 11.05 6.61 -24.89
N GLN A 153 12.00 7.25 -25.58
CA GLN A 153 12.64 6.69 -26.79
C GLN A 153 13.39 5.39 -26.52
N ALA A 154 14.08 5.30 -25.38
CA ALA A 154 14.68 4.04 -24.95
C ALA A 154 13.59 2.99 -24.74
N THR A 155 12.48 3.37 -24.10
CA THR A 155 11.30 2.52 -23.89
C THR A 155 10.65 2.13 -25.21
N GLU A 156 10.56 2.99 -26.24
CA GLU A 156 10.03 2.72 -27.58
C GLU A 156 10.89 1.73 -28.35
N SER A 157 12.22 1.85 -28.27
CA SER A 157 13.14 0.86 -28.84
C SER A 157 13.02 -0.50 -28.13
N LEU A 158 12.57 -0.47 -26.87
CA LEU A 158 12.26 -1.62 -26.05
C LEU A 158 10.74 -1.95 -26.04
N ALA A 159 9.87 -1.20 -26.75
CA ALA A 159 8.43 -1.12 -26.43
C ALA A 159 7.64 -2.35 -26.86
N ASP A 160 8.21 -3.17 -27.74
CA ASP A 160 7.71 -4.51 -28.00
C ASP A 160 7.85 -5.44 -26.77
N SER A 161 8.62 -5.02 -25.74
CA SER A 161 8.93 -5.82 -24.55
C SER A 161 8.61 -5.18 -23.19
N PHE A 162 8.31 -3.87 -23.07
CA PHE A 162 8.05 -3.21 -21.75
C PHE A 162 6.74 -2.41 -21.64
N THR A 163 5.93 -2.31 -22.71
CA THR A 163 4.51 -2.01 -22.45
C THR A 163 3.95 -3.22 -21.73
N VAL A 164 3.50 -3.02 -20.48
CA VAL A 164 2.78 -4.08 -19.79
C VAL A 164 1.44 -4.21 -20.49
N ASP A 165 1.37 -5.12 -21.46
CA ASP A 165 0.11 -5.50 -22.09
C ASP A 165 -0.88 -5.78 -20.94
N PRO A 166 -2.00 -5.07 -20.82
CA PRO A 166 -3.00 -5.39 -19.82
C PRO A 166 -3.47 -6.85 -19.91
N ASN A 167 -3.35 -7.48 -21.08
CA ASN A 167 -3.60 -8.90 -21.29
C ASN A 167 -2.45 -9.80 -20.81
N SER A 168 -1.35 -9.25 -20.28
CA SER A 168 -0.30 -10.02 -19.60
C SER A 168 -0.65 -10.31 -18.13
N TYR A 169 -1.57 -9.54 -17.54
CA TYR A 169 -2.16 -9.78 -16.22
C TYR A 169 -3.39 -10.68 -16.34
N ILE A 170 -3.67 -11.46 -15.30
CA ILE A 170 -4.95 -12.14 -15.15
C ILE A 170 -6.03 -11.12 -14.80
N PHE A 171 -5.78 -10.23 -13.83
CA PHE A 171 -6.65 -9.09 -13.51
C PHE A 171 -5.80 -7.84 -13.32
N THR A 172 -5.72 -7.01 -14.35
CA THR A 172 -4.86 -5.80 -14.37
C THR A 172 -5.11 -4.86 -13.18
N ASP A 173 -6.34 -4.83 -12.66
CA ASP A 173 -6.81 -3.93 -11.60
C ASP A 173 -7.08 -4.62 -10.25
N SER A 174 -6.61 -5.86 -10.08
CA SER A 174 -6.73 -6.61 -8.81
C SER A 174 -6.00 -5.97 -7.62
N SER A 175 -5.11 -5.01 -7.85
CA SER A 175 -4.48 -4.21 -6.79
C SER A 175 -5.31 -2.99 -6.37
N ALA A 176 -6.31 -2.60 -7.16
CA ALA A 176 -7.01 -1.32 -7.02
C ALA A 176 -8.52 -1.45 -6.78
N ARG A 177 -9.14 -2.59 -7.14
CA ARG A 177 -10.54 -2.87 -6.81
C ARG A 177 -10.77 -4.28 -6.31
N VAL A 178 -11.84 -4.45 -5.53
CA VAL A 178 -12.30 -5.78 -5.10
C VAL A 178 -12.92 -6.52 -6.30
N LEU A 179 -12.46 -7.75 -6.54
CA LEU A 179 -12.98 -8.65 -7.56
C LEU A 179 -14.35 -9.18 -7.12
N THR A 180 -15.31 -9.22 -8.04
CA THR A 180 -16.65 -9.73 -7.73
C THR A 180 -16.67 -11.25 -7.69
N GLY A 181 -17.59 -11.83 -6.93
CA GLY A 181 -17.81 -13.29 -6.92
C GLY A 181 -18.12 -13.85 -8.32
N GLN A 182 -18.76 -13.08 -9.20
CA GLN A 182 -18.99 -13.47 -10.59
C GLN A 182 -17.68 -13.58 -11.37
N GLU A 183 -16.77 -12.61 -11.23
CA GLU A 183 -15.46 -12.64 -11.87
C GLU A 183 -14.57 -13.75 -11.35
N ILE A 184 -14.65 -14.05 -10.05
CA ILE A 184 -13.88 -15.11 -9.42
C ILE A 184 -14.42 -16.51 -9.80
N SER A 185 -15.75 -16.67 -9.85
CA SER A 185 -16.39 -17.98 -10.11
C SER A 185 -16.16 -18.55 -11.51
N GLN A 186 -15.77 -17.72 -12.47
CA GLN A 186 -15.46 -18.13 -13.86
C GLN A 186 -13.99 -18.53 -14.08
N LEU A 187 -13.13 -18.40 -13.06
CA LEU A 187 -11.72 -18.79 -13.13
C LEU A 187 -11.58 -20.30 -12.95
N SER A 188 -10.67 -20.90 -13.72
CA SER A 188 -10.17 -22.25 -13.46
C SER A 188 -9.30 -22.29 -12.20
N LEU A 189 -9.06 -23.49 -11.63
CA LEU A 189 -8.16 -23.68 -10.48
C LEU A 189 -6.76 -23.07 -10.69
N GLN A 190 -6.18 -23.21 -11.89
CA GLN A 190 -4.87 -22.61 -12.21
C GLN A 190 -4.96 -21.08 -12.25
N GLU A 191 -6.01 -20.52 -12.88
CA GLU A 191 -6.23 -19.07 -12.93
C GLU A 191 -6.49 -18.48 -11.53
N LEU A 192 -7.18 -19.19 -10.63
CA LEU A 192 -7.38 -18.78 -9.24
C LEU A 192 -6.04 -18.70 -8.48
N CYS A 193 -5.24 -19.76 -8.60
CA CYS A 193 -3.91 -19.81 -7.99
C CYS A 193 -3.02 -18.68 -8.50
N TYR A 194 -2.97 -18.49 -9.83
CA TYR A 194 -2.10 -17.50 -10.44
C TYR A 194 -2.60 -16.08 -10.22
N ALA A 195 -3.92 -15.82 -10.20
CA ALA A 195 -4.47 -14.50 -9.88
C ALA A 195 -4.14 -14.11 -8.45
N ARG A 196 -4.19 -15.08 -7.51
CA ARG A 196 -3.74 -14.85 -6.14
C ARG A 196 -2.27 -14.48 -6.11
N TYR A 197 -1.42 -15.29 -6.76
CA TYR A 197 0.02 -15.05 -6.80
C TYR A 197 0.45 -13.85 -7.65
N GLU A 198 -0.39 -13.37 -8.57
CA GLU A 198 -0.17 -12.13 -9.29
C GLU A 198 -0.15 -10.92 -8.34
N ILE A 199 -1.01 -10.92 -7.33
CA ILE A 199 -1.01 -9.86 -6.31
C ILE A 199 0.30 -9.89 -5.53
N TYR A 200 0.77 -11.06 -5.09
CA TYR A 200 2.09 -11.20 -4.46
C TYR A 200 3.24 -10.78 -5.41
N ALA A 201 3.15 -11.16 -6.68
CA ALA A 201 4.14 -10.87 -7.72
C ALA A 201 4.30 -9.36 -7.96
N ARG A 202 3.21 -8.59 -7.90
CA ARG A 202 3.24 -7.11 -8.01
C ARG A 202 4.08 -6.46 -6.90
N HIS A 203 4.17 -7.13 -5.75
CA HIS A 203 4.99 -6.73 -4.60
C HIS A 203 6.36 -7.44 -4.57
N GLY A 204 6.78 -7.97 -5.72
CA GLY A 204 8.10 -8.57 -5.89
C GLY A 204 8.26 -9.93 -5.20
N TYR A 205 7.21 -10.61 -4.76
CA TYR A 205 7.35 -11.91 -4.09
C TYR A 205 8.14 -12.92 -4.94
N ILE A 206 9.21 -13.50 -4.38
CA ILE A 206 10.01 -14.53 -5.05
C ILE A 206 9.37 -15.90 -4.87
N PHE A 207 8.97 -16.54 -5.98
CA PHE A 207 8.32 -17.85 -5.95
C PHE A 207 9.32 -19.00 -5.85
N SER A 208 9.12 -19.89 -4.87
CA SER A 208 9.86 -21.15 -4.76
C SER A 208 9.33 -22.26 -5.68
N SER A 209 8.07 -22.18 -6.11
CA SER A 209 7.50 -23.05 -7.13
C SER A 209 8.13 -22.75 -8.49
N THR A 210 8.58 -23.80 -9.18
CA THR A 210 9.17 -23.67 -10.53
C THR A 210 8.10 -23.22 -11.53
N GLU A 211 6.89 -23.76 -11.45
CA GLU A 211 5.75 -23.40 -12.29
C GLU A 211 5.38 -21.91 -12.17
N LEU A 212 5.23 -21.41 -10.93
CA LEU A 212 4.91 -19.99 -10.71
C LEU A 212 6.10 -19.10 -11.12
N SER A 213 7.33 -19.51 -10.82
CA SER A 213 8.53 -18.78 -11.23
C SER A 213 8.61 -18.68 -12.75
N ASP A 214 8.41 -19.77 -13.49
CA ASP A 214 8.39 -19.78 -14.96
C ASP A 214 7.30 -18.86 -15.52
N TYR A 215 6.09 -18.93 -14.96
CA TYR A 215 4.97 -18.09 -15.39
C TYR A 215 5.24 -16.60 -15.19
N PHE A 216 5.68 -16.21 -14.00
CA PHE A 216 5.87 -14.81 -13.65
C PHE A 216 7.17 -14.25 -14.25
N ASN A 217 8.26 -15.01 -14.37
CA ASN A 217 9.47 -14.57 -15.08
C ASN A 217 9.23 -14.30 -16.57
N ALA A 218 8.19 -14.90 -17.16
CA ALA A 218 7.76 -14.59 -18.52
C ALA A 218 7.00 -13.25 -18.62
N LYS A 219 6.69 -12.60 -17.50
CA LYS A 219 5.98 -11.32 -17.45
C LYS A 219 6.97 -10.17 -17.37
N ASN A 220 6.82 -9.23 -18.29
CA ASN A 220 7.59 -7.99 -18.31
C ASN A 220 7.17 -6.96 -17.25
N TRP A 221 6.41 -7.37 -16.22
CA TRP A 221 6.13 -6.58 -15.02
C TRP A 221 6.48 -7.28 -13.69
N TYR A 222 6.88 -8.56 -13.70
CA TYR A 222 7.41 -9.28 -12.52
C TYR A 222 8.96 -9.38 -12.44
N TRP A 223 9.52 -8.92 -11.30
CA TRP A 223 10.97 -8.73 -11.08
C TRP A 223 11.52 -9.64 -9.97
N GLY A 224 10.66 -10.15 -9.07
CA GLY A 224 11.04 -11.05 -7.97
C GLY A 224 12.12 -10.47 -7.03
N THR A 225 11.76 -9.55 -6.15
CA THR A 225 12.68 -8.79 -5.28
C THR A 225 12.55 -9.09 -3.78
N VAL A 226 11.45 -9.70 -3.34
CA VAL A 226 11.13 -9.94 -1.93
C VAL A 226 11.08 -11.43 -1.64
N ASP A 227 12.07 -11.93 -0.90
CA ASP A 227 12.08 -13.31 -0.42
C ASP A 227 10.84 -13.63 0.42
N ALA A 228 10.37 -14.88 0.35
CA ALA A 228 9.20 -15.33 1.10
C ALA A 228 9.30 -15.09 2.61
N SER A 229 10.51 -15.15 3.19
CA SER A 229 10.75 -14.86 4.61
C SER A 229 10.74 -13.36 4.95
N ALA A 230 10.95 -12.50 3.95
CA ALA A 230 10.93 -11.05 4.09
C ALA A 230 9.59 -10.45 3.66
N PHE A 231 8.75 -11.21 2.96
CA PHE A 231 7.44 -10.74 2.52
C PHE A 231 6.51 -10.51 3.72
N SER A 232 6.17 -9.26 3.95
CA SER A 232 5.25 -8.86 5.01
C SER A 232 3.82 -8.73 4.46
N PRO A 233 2.78 -9.21 5.17
CA PRO A 233 1.40 -8.89 4.82
C PRO A 233 1.11 -7.39 4.77
N SER A 234 1.91 -6.55 5.44
CA SER A 234 1.82 -5.09 5.38
C SER A 234 2.18 -4.50 4.01
N LEU A 235 2.76 -5.29 3.10
CA LEU A 235 3.00 -4.88 1.70
C LEU A 235 1.68 -4.83 0.91
N LEU A 236 0.66 -5.55 1.37
CA LEU A 236 -0.63 -5.67 0.71
C LEU A 236 -1.61 -4.62 1.23
N ASN A 237 -2.30 -3.93 0.33
CA ASN A 237 -3.40 -3.06 0.71
C ASN A 237 -4.67 -3.89 1.03
N TYR A 238 -5.71 -3.22 1.55
CA TYR A 238 -6.94 -3.91 1.96
C TYR A 238 -7.64 -4.62 0.78
N VAL A 239 -7.63 -4.02 -0.43
CA VAL A 239 -8.24 -4.59 -1.64
C VAL A 239 -7.51 -5.87 -2.02
N GLU A 240 -6.19 -5.83 -2.02
CA GLU A 240 -5.32 -6.94 -2.35
C GLU A 240 -5.53 -8.11 -1.40
N ILE A 241 -5.66 -7.85 -0.10
CA ILE A 241 -5.97 -8.89 0.90
C ILE A 241 -7.34 -9.50 0.63
N GLN A 242 -8.38 -8.68 0.42
CA GLN A 242 -9.72 -9.20 0.12
C GLN A 242 -9.75 -10.05 -1.16
N ASN A 243 -9.00 -9.64 -2.18
CA ASN A 243 -8.89 -10.38 -3.42
C ASN A 243 -8.13 -11.70 -3.24
N ILE A 244 -6.98 -11.68 -2.55
CA ILE A 244 -6.21 -12.88 -2.19
C ILE A 244 -7.10 -13.86 -1.44
N ASP A 245 -7.83 -13.39 -0.43
CA ASP A 245 -8.70 -14.21 0.41
C ASP A 245 -9.85 -14.82 -0.41
N SER A 246 -10.51 -14.03 -1.26
CA SER A 246 -11.62 -14.49 -2.09
C SER A 246 -11.16 -15.48 -3.17
N LEU A 247 -10.01 -15.23 -3.79
CA LEU A 247 -9.40 -16.14 -4.76
C LEU A 247 -8.98 -17.46 -4.10
N GLN A 248 -8.35 -17.39 -2.92
CA GLN A 248 -7.98 -18.57 -2.14
C GLN A 248 -9.20 -19.38 -1.69
N ALA A 249 -10.24 -18.71 -1.18
CA ALA A 249 -11.47 -19.37 -0.74
C ALA A 249 -12.12 -20.12 -1.91
N GLN A 250 -12.23 -19.49 -3.09
CA GLN A 250 -12.76 -20.13 -4.28
C GLN A 250 -11.88 -21.29 -4.76
N GLU A 251 -10.55 -21.14 -4.73
CA GLU A 251 -9.61 -22.21 -5.09
C GLU A 251 -9.82 -23.44 -4.20
N GLN A 252 -9.90 -23.23 -2.88
CA GLN A 252 -10.12 -24.31 -1.92
C GLN A 252 -11.50 -24.95 -2.07
N ALA A 253 -12.54 -24.15 -2.33
CA ALA A 253 -13.89 -24.66 -2.62
C ALA A 253 -13.93 -25.57 -3.87
N GLN A 254 -13.01 -25.36 -4.81
CA GLN A 254 -12.83 -26.19 -6.01
C GLN A 254 -11.81 -27.34 -5.83
N GLY A 255 -11.26 -27.54 -4.62
CA GLY A 255 -10.35 -28.64 -4.30
C GLY A 255 -8.86 -28.27 -4.22
N GLY A 256 -8.52 -26.99 -4.36
CA GLY A 256 -7.15 -26.49 -4.30
C GLY A 256 -6.36 -26.72 -5.59
N TYR A 257 -5.35 -25.87 -5.83
CA TYR A 257 -4.41 -26.07 -6.94
C TYR A 257 -3.04 -26.50 -6.40
N ALA A 258 -2.53 -27.63 -6.89
CA ALA A 258 -1.18 -28.08 -6.59
C ALA A 258 -0.24 -27.63 -7.71
N THR A 259 0.74 -26.78 -7.39
CA THR A 259 1.77 -26.35 -8.34
C THR A 259 2.79 -27.47 -8.62
N ASP A 260 3.60 -27.27 -9.65
CA ASP A 260 4.74 -28.11 -10.01
C ASP A 260 4.35 -29.55 -10.38
N GLN A 261 3.14 -29.74 -10.92
CA GLN A 261 2.71 -31.04 -11.44
C GLN A 261 3.51 -31.42 -12.69
N PRO A 262 3.86 -32.72 -12.88
CA PRO A 262 4.58 -33.15 -14.07
C PRO A 262 3.87 -32.74 -15.37
N GLY A 263 4.57 -31.97 -16.21
CA GLY A 263 4.04 -31.49 -17.48
C GLY A 263 3.09 -30.31 -17.38
N TYR A 264 3.18 -29.49 -16.32
CA TYR A 264 2.43 -28.24 -16.22
C TYR A 264 2.61 -27.37 -17.48
N SER A 265 1.56 -26.63 -17.81
CA SER A 265 1.58 -25.59 -18.84
C SER A 265 0.64 -24.49 -18.39
N TYR A 266 1.02 -23.25 -18.66
CA TYR A 266 0.23 -22.05 -18.37
C TYR A 266 -0.28 -21.38 -19.65
N SER A 267 -0.20 -22.05 -20.81
CA SER A 267 -0.69 -21.49 -22.08
C SER A 267 -2.21 -21.29 -22.14
N ALA A 268 -2.96 -21.91 -21.23
CA ALA A 268 -4.41 -21.78 -21.13
C ALA A 268 -4.87 -20.70 -20.13
N VAL A 269 -3.93 -20.09 -19.39
CA VAL A 269 -4.23 -19.00 -18.45
C VAL A 269 -4.66 -17.77 -19.23
N ARG A 270 -5.84 -17.23 -18.91
CA ARG A 270 -6.42 -16.08 -19.60
C ARG A 270 -6.32 -14.80 -18.76
N SER A 271 -6.68 -13.71 -19.43
CA SER A 271 -6.72 -12.36 -18.89
C SER A 271 -8.16 -11.86 -18.89
N PHE A 272 -8.54 -11.15 -17.83
CA PHE A 272 -9.91 -10.71 -17.58
C PHE A 272 -9.94 -9.18 -17.43
N PRO A 273 -10.67 -8.47 -18.30
CA PRO A 273 -10.74 -7.02 -18.24
C PRO A 273 -11.59 -6.55 -17.04
N ALA A 274 -11.24 -5.38 -16.52
CA ALA A 274 -11.97 -4.67 -15.50
C ALA A 274 -13.48 -4.58 -15.81
N GLN A 275 -14.33 -5.23 -15.02
CA GLN A 275 -15.75 -4.87 -14.97
C GLN A 275 -15.95 -3.66 -14.06
N ALA A 276 -16.97 -2.83 -14.33
CA ALA A 276 -17.36 -1.73 -13.46
C ALA A 276 -17.88 -2.28 -12.11
N ALA A 277 -16.96 -2.58 -11.20
CA ALA A 277 -17.28 -3.01 -9.85
C ALA A 277 -17.66 -1.81 -8.99
N ALA A 278 -18.48 -2.04 -7.97
CA ALA A 278 -18.73 -1.05 -6.93
C ALA A 278 -17.40 -0.71 -6.23
N THR A 279 -17.07 0.57 -6.14
CA THR A 279 -15.90 1.04 -5.38
C THR A 279 -16.14 0.78 -3.90
N VAL A 280 -15.35 -0.10 -3.30
CA VAL A 280 -15.32 -0.28 -1.85
C VAL A 280 -14.55 0.90 -1.24
N SER A 281 -15.07 1.46 -0.15
CA SER A 281 -14.47 2.57 0.59
C SER A 281 -14.10 2.11 2.00
N GLU A 282 -13.10 2.73 2.63
CA GLU A 282 -12.77 2.50 4.04
C GLU A 282 -14.01 2.66 4.96
N SER A 283 -14.91 3.58 4.59
CA SER A 283 -16.17 3.83 5.30
C SER A 283 -17.17 2.67 5.27
N ASP A 284 -16.97 1.69 4.39
CA ASP A 284 -17.84 0.51 4.33
C ASP A 284 -17.56 -0.48 5.47
N TYR A 285 -16.43 -0.32 6.17
CA TYR A 285 -15.97 -1.14 7.28
C TYR A 285 -16.14 -0.43 8.63
N ILE A 286 -16.19 -1.21 9.70
CA ILE A 286 -16.08 -0.70 11.07
C ILE A 286 -14.61 -0.47 11.41
N PHE A 287 -13.74 -1.43 11.07
CA PHE A 287 -12.30 -1.30 11.21
C PHE A 287 -11.61 -1.80 9.93
N TYR A 288 -11.44 -0.90 8.96
CA TYR A 288 -10.91 -1.25 7.62
C TYR A 288 -9.55 -1.98 7.70
N ASP A 289 -8.72 -1.63 8.68
CA ASP A 289 -7.36 -2.14 8.93
C ASP A 289 -7.27 -3.29 9.96
N SER A 290 -8.39 -3.86 10.40
CA SER A 290 -8.42 -4.94 11.41
C SER A 290 -7.74 -6.26 10.99
N ALA A 291 -7.41 -6.42 9.71
CA ALA A 291 -6.62 -7.55 9.20
C ALA A 291 -5.11 -7.26 9.13
N LEU A 292 -4.69 -6.01 9.33
CA LEU A 292 -3.34 -5.49 9.08
C LEU A 292 -2.59 -5.12 10.36
N ARG A 293 -3.29 -4.86 11.46
CA ARG A 293 -2.68 -4.45 12.72
C ARG A 293 -3.47 -4.94 13.93
N TYR A 294 -2.82 -4.94 15.08
CA TYR A 294 -3.49 -5.06 16.37
C TYR A 294 -4.35 -3.82 16.64
N LEU A 295 -5.62 -4.04 16.95
CA LEU A 295 -6.48 -3.06 17.58
C LEU A 295 -6.04 -2.89 19.04
N THR A 296 -6.24 -1.69 19.55
CA THR A 296 -5.91 -1.30 20.92
C THR A 296 -7.19 -1.03 21.72
N ASP A 297 -7.08 -1.00 23.05
CA ASP A 297 -8.19 -0.57 23.91
C ASP A 297 -8.72 0.82 23.53
N ALA A 298 -7.85 1.70 23.01
CA ALA A 298 -8.25 3.03 22.56
C ALA A 298 -9.11 2.99 21.28
N ASP A 299 -8.80 2.08 20.34
CA ASP A 299 -9.57 1.92 19.10
C ASP A 299 -11.01 1.48 19.37
N VAL A 300 -11.22 0.65 20.41
CA VAL A 300 -12.53 0.06 20.74
C VAL A 300 -13.27 0.78 21.86
N SER A 301 -12.60 1.70 22.56
CA SER A 301 -13.16 2.43 23.69
C SER A 301 -14.37 3.28 23.26
N GLY A 302 -15.49 3.09 23.96
CA GLY A 302 -16.72 3.85 23.73
C GLY A 302 -17.62 3.29 22.63
N MET A 303 -17.23 2.19 21.97
CA MET A 303 -18.12 1.46 21.08
C MET A 303 -19.27 0.83 21.86
N SER A 304 -20.45 0.80 21.24
CA SER A 304 -21.62 0.09 21.77
C SER A 304 -21.46 -1.44 21.64
N LEU A 305 -22.26 -2.20 22.40
CA LEU A 305 -22.35 -3.67 22.26
C LEU A 305 -22.58 -4.11 20.81
N GLN A 306 -23.47 -3.43 20.09
CA GLN A 306 -23.76 -3.75 18.69
C GLN A 306 -22.52 -3.51 17.81
N GLN A 307 -21.85 -2.36 17.97
CA GLN A 307 -20.66 -2.05 17.19
C GLN A 307 -19.53 -3.04 17.47
N LEU A 308 -19.31 -3.46 18.72
CA LEU A 308 -18.30 -4.48 19.06
C LEU A 308 -18.67 -5.85 18.46
N CYS A 309 -19.94 -6.24 18.54
CA CYS A 309 -20.42 -7.47 17.92
C CYS A 309 -20.26 -7.44 16.40
N TYR A 310 -20.63 -6.34 15.75
CA TYR A 310 -20.50 -6.21 14.30
C TYR A 310 -19.04 -6.12 13.88
N ALA A 311 -18.17 -5.39 14.60
CA ALA A 311 -16.74 -5.34 14.33
C ALA A 311 -16.10 -6.72 14.42
N ARG A 312 -16.45 -7.51 15.44
CA ARG A 312 -15.97 -8.89 15.56
C ARG A 312 -16.44 -9.70 14.36
N ASN A 313 -17.73 -9.65 14.03
CA ASN A 313 -18.30 -10.41 12.93
C ASN A 313 -17.85 -9.91 11.55
N GLU A 314 -17.39 -8.67 11.42
CA GLU A 314 -16.80 -8.15 10.18
C GLU A 314 -15.55 -8.96 9.78
N ILE A 315 -14.74 -9.36 10.76
CA ILE A 315 -13.56 -10.21 10.53
C ILE A 315 -14.00 -11.60 9.99
N TYR A 316 -15.11 -12.16 10.49
CA TYR A 316 -15.69 -13.40 9.95
C TYR A 316 -16.28 -13.18 8.55
N ALA A 317 -16.95 -12.05 8.33
CA ALA A 317 -17.58 -11.69 7.06
C ALA A 317 -16.54 -11.55 5.94
N ARG A 318 -15.37 -10.97 6.23
CA ARG A 318 -14.21 -10.87 5.32
C ARG A 318 -13.68 -12.24 4.90
N ARG A 319 -13.84 -13.26 5.75
CA ARG A 319 -13.47 -14.66 5.46
C ARG A 319 -14.61 -15.45 4.83
N GLY A 320 -15.65 -14.79 4.33
CA GLY A 320 -16.77 -15.39 3.60
C GLY A 320 -17.77 -16.14 4.49
N TYR A 321 -17.76 -15.92 5.80
CA TYR A 321 -18.67 -16.62 6.71
C TYR A 321 -20.14 -16.32 6.43
N ILE A 322 -20.96 -17.36 6.29
CA ILE A 322 -22.42 -17.24 6.08
C ILE A 322 -23.14 -17.16 7.43
N PHE A 323 -23.59 -15.96 7.79
CA PHE A 323 -24.31 -15.74 9.05
C PHE A 323 -25.69 -16.42 9.10
N GLN A 324 -26.00 -16.99 10.27
CA GLN A 324 -27.32 -17.59 10.54
C GLN A 324 -28.34 -16.57 11.06
N SER A 325 -27.90 -15.56 11.80
CA SER A 325 -28.75 -14.44 12.24
C SER A 325 -29.24 -13.63 11.04
N SER A 326 -30.53 -13.28 11.02
CA SER A 326 -31.08 -12.33 10.04
C SER A 326 -30.34 -11.00 10.09
N GLU A 327 -30.11 -10.49 11.30
CA GLU A 327 -29.49 -9.18 11.51
C GLU A 327 -28.12 -9.04 10.83
N LEU A 328 -27.18 -9.96 11.07
CA LEU A 328 -25.86 -9.89 10.42
C LEU A 328 -25.90 -10.18 8.94
N ARG A 329 -26.82 -11.05 8.46
CA ARG A 329 -26.99 -11.27 7.02
C ARG A 329 -27.46 -10.01 6.31
N GLU A 330 -28.40 -9.27 6.90
CA GLU A 330 -28.89 -8.01 6.35
C GLU A 330 -27.80 -6.93 6.39
N TYR A 331 -27.12 -6.79 7.53
CA TYR A 331 -26.05 -5.80 7.69
C TYR A 331 -24.87 -6.03 6.73
N PHE A 332 -24.31 -7.25 6.69
CA PHE A 332 -23.19 -7.55 5.81
C PHE A 332 -23.64 -7.73 4.36
N GLY A 333 -24.85 -8.23 4.12
CA GLY A 333 -25.45 -8.32 2.78
C GLY A 333 -25.62 -6.98 2.09
N SER A 334 -25.68 -5.86 2.83
CA SER A 334 -25.69 -4.52 2.26
C SER A 334 -24.30 -3.98 1.94
N LYS A 335 -23.22 -4.69 2.29
CA LYS A 335 -21.84 -4.26 2.07
C LYS A 335 -21.36 -4.70 0.69
N PRO A 336 -20.77 -3.80 -0.11
CA PRO A 336 -20.31 -4.15 -1.45
C PRO A 336 -19.16 -5.17 -1.46
N TRP A 337 -18.42 -5.29 -0.35
CA TRP A 337 -17.28 -6.19 -0.17
C TRP A 337 -17.66 -7.58 0.38
N TYR A 338 -18.86 -7.76 0.94
CA TYR A 338 -19.21 -9.03 1.60
C TYR A 338 -19.61 -10.10 0.58
N SER A 339 -18.85 -11.18 0.57
CA SER A 339 -19.05 -12.32 -0.33
C SER A 339 -19.25 -13.62 0.48
N PRO A 340 -20.50 -13.98 0.82
CA PRO A 340 -20.80 -15.16 1.63
C PRO A 340 -20.54 -16.46 0.87
N THR A 341 -19.57 -17.26 1.31
CA THR A 341 -19.15 -18.50 0.63
C THR A 341 -19.00 -19.72 1.55
N LEU A 342 -18.76 -19.52 2.85
CA LEU A 342 -18.46 -20.58 3.81
C LEU A 342 -19.57 -20.74 4.86
N PRO A 343 -20.36 -21.83 4.83
CA PRO A 343 -21.33 -22.12 5.86
C PRO A 343 -20.65 -22.43 7.20
N ALA A 344 -21.38 -22.20 8.30
CA ALA A 344 -20.84 -22.28 9.66
C ALA A 344 -20.22 -23.63 10.04
N ASP A 345 -20.72 -24.73 9.47
CA ASP A 345 -20.19 -26.08 9.69
C ASP A 345 -18.88 -26.37 8.95
N SER A 346 -18.56 -25.56 7.94
CA SER A 346 -17.38 -25.68 7.08
C SER A 346 -16.34 -24.59 7.36
N PHE A 347 -16.69 -23.60 8.19
CA PHE A 347 -15.80 -22.51 8.55
C PHE A 347 -14.82 -22.93 9.66
N SER A 348 -13.53 -22.72 9.42
CA SER A 348 -12.47 -22.96 10.40
C SER A 348 -11.83 -21.64 10.82
N GLU A 349 -11.73 -21.38 12.12
CA GLU A 349 -11.03 -20.19 12.64
C GLU A 349 -9.51 -20.21 12.36
N SER A 350 -8.96 -21.33 11.87
CA SER A 350 -7.57 -21.41 11.41
C SER A 350 -7.26 -20.54 10.20
N VAL A 351 -8.29 -19.98 9.54
CA VAL A 351 -8.11 -19.04 8.42
C VAL A 351 -7.69 -17.65 8.89
N PHE A 352 -7.86 -17.34 10.18
CA PHE A 352 -7.49 -16.04 10.72
C PHE A 352 -5.98 -15.90 10.85
N ASN A 353 -5.45 -14.75 10.44
CA ASN A 353 -4.08 -14.37 10.75
C ASN A 353 -3.93 -13.94 12.22
N GLU A 354 -2.70 -13.59 12.63
CA GLU A 354 -2.42 -13.21 14.02
C GLU A 354 -3.16 -11.94 14.47
N PHE A 355 -3.34 -10.97 13.58
CA PHE A 355 -4.05 -9.72 13.87
C PHE A 355 -5.54 -9.98 14.04
N GLU A 356 -6.15 -10.70 13.11
CA GLU A 356 -7.57 -11.04 13.13
C GLU A 356 -7.93 -11.84 14.38
N ALA A 357 -7.13 -12.87 14.70
CA ALA A 357 -7.34 -13.67 15.91
C ALA A 357 -7.24 -12.83 17.18
N ALA A 358 -6.23 -11.96 17.29
CA ALA A 358 -6.06 -11.07 18.43
C ALA A 358 -7.19 -10.02 18.54
N ASN A 359 -7.61 -9.45 17.41
CA ASN A 359 -8.65 -8.44 17.34
C ASN A 359 -10.02 -9.02 17.66
N ILE A 360 -10.34 -10.22 17.18
CA ILE A 360 -11.54 -10.97 17.58
C ILE A 360 -11.56 -11.16 19.10
N ALA A 361 -10.43 -11.54 19.70
CA ALA A 361 -10.33 -11.74 21.14
C ALA A 361 -10.55 -10.44 21.92
N LEU A 362 -9.92 -9.33 21.50
CA LEU A 362 -10.10 -8.01 22.11
C LEU A 362 -11.56 -7.53 22.01
N LEU A 363 -12.16 -7.60 20.82
CA LEU A 363 -13.54 -7.17 20.59
C LEU A 363 -14.54 -7.99 21.41
N LYS A 364 -14.33 -9.32 21.48
CA LYS A 364 -15.13 -10.21 22.33
C LYS A 364 -14.94 -9.87 23.81
N GLN A 365 -13.73 -9.58 24.26
CA GLN A 365 -13.47 -9.20 25.65
C GLN A 365 -14.24 -7.93 26.04
N HIS A 366 -14.18 -6.87 25.23
CA HIS A 366 -14.90 -5.62 25.47
C HIS A 366 -16.42 -5.79 25.42
N GLU A 367 -16.93 -6.56 24.46
CA GLU A 367 -18.37 -6.83 24.34
C GLU A 367 -18.90 -7.51 25.62
N TYR A 368 -18.23 -8.57 26.07
CA TYR A 368 -18.67 -9.34 27.24
C TYR A 368 -18.39 -8.62 28.57
N ALA A 369 -17.45 -7.67 28.60
CA ALA A 369 -17.24 -6.79 29.74
C ALA A 369 -18.39 -5.79 29.94
N ILE A 370 -18.99 -5.31 28.84
CA ILE A 370 -20.16 -4.41 28.91
C ILE A 370 -21.42 -5.20 29.28
N ASN A 371 -21.62 -6.38 28.71
CA ASN A 371 -22.74 -7.26 29.04
C ASN A 371 -22.30 -8.73 29.01
N PRO A 372 -22.40 -9.48 30.12
CA PRO A 372 -21.98 -10.89 30.17
C PRO A 372 -22.68 -11.83 29.17
N ASN A 373 -23.85 -11.44 28.66
CA ASN A 373 -24.55 -12.22 27.64
C ASN A 373 -24.12 -11.87 26.20
N GLY A 374 -23.28 -10.85 26.03
CA GLY A 374 -22.94 -10.28 24.73
C GLY A 374 -24.13 -9.57 24.07
N TYR A 375 -23.95 -9.15 22.83
CA TYR A 375 -25.01 -8.61 21.99
C TYR A 375 -25.96 -9.74 21.54
N GLN A 376 -27.27 -9.52 21.68
CA GLN A 376 -28.28 -10.52 21.33
C GLN A 376 -28.74 -10.30 19.88
N LEU A 377 -28.24 -11.13 18.97
CA LEU A 377 -28.63 -11.15 17.56
C LEU A 377 -30.04 -11.75 17.38
N TYR A 378 -30.80 -11.27 16.39
CA TYR A 378 -32.12 -11.80 16.05
C TYR A 378 -32.22 -12.44 14.64
#